data_AF-Q6R8B8-F1
#
_entry.id   AF-Q6R8B8-F1
#
_cell.length_a   1.000
_cell.length_b   1.000
_cell.length_c   1.000
_cell.angle_alpha   90.00
_cell.angle_beta   90.00
_cell.angle_gamma   90.00
#
_symmetry.space_group_name_H-M   'P 1'
#
loop_
_entity.id
_entity.type
_entity.pdbx_description
1 polymer ?
#
loop_
_entity_poly.entity_id
_entity_poly.type
_entity_poly.pdbx_seq_one_letter_code
_entity_poly.pdbx_strand_id
1 'polypeptide(L)'
;MISKEIIVSSASLLNEHHQQDISEPKCWLLEIPDGDCDIHIRWANESARLTLSAGWRGMLLMQRLSLALRAGTVRYQELPLFALAKLQVFIDESRGVQVDYAQQQWIQVELDDYPNIGTCADIEQWMLGNYQSALTQMNALAVFLRQTECYWLIRFLLNESVNNGKLNVLGARYGLSYSHFRRLCRNALGNSAKNELRGWRIARALLDMVEERQSLTEVAMRYGYASSSHLSNDVRDAFGVSPRGIWNMINKKAEQ
;
A
#
# COMPACT_ATOMS: atom_id res chain seq x y z
N MET A 1 5.76 -17.50 -12.54
CA MET A 1 4.32 -17.79 -12.36
C MET A 1 3.64 -16.43 -12.35
N ILE A 2 2.92 -16.09 -13.43
CA ILE A 2 2.39 -14.74 -13.65
C ILE A 2 1.30 -14.48 -12.61
N SER A 3 1.62 -13.68 -11.59
CA SER A 3 0.63 -13.11 -10.69
C SER A 3 -0.42 -12.41 -11.55
N LYS A 4 -1.71 -12.76 -11.44
CA LYS A 4 -2.73 -11.87 -12.01
C LYS A 4 -2.52 -10.52 -11.36
N GLU A 5 -2.06 -9.57 -12.17
CA GLU A 5 -1.90 -8.18 -11.77
C GLU A 5 -3.23 -7.71 -11.21
N ILE A 6 -3.14 -7.02 -10.09
CA ILE A 6 -4.33 -6.39 -9.53
C ILE A 6 -4.65 -5.24 -10.49
N ILE A 7 -5.85 -5.31 -11.08
CA ILE A 7 -6.26 -4.45 -12.17
C ILE A 7 -6.39 -3.02 -11.64
N VAL A 8 -5.57 -2.12 -12.16
CA VAL A 8 -5.75 -0.68 -11.96
C VAL A 8 -6.94 -0.25 -12.82
N SER A 9 -7.89 0.48 -12.23
CA SER A 9 -9.04 1.00 -12.97
C SER A 9 -8.59 1.99 -14.05
N SER A 10 -9.26 1.99 -15.20
CA SER A 10 -9.06 3.02 -16.22
C SER A 10 -9.64 4.35 -15.76
N ALA A 11 -9.03 5.46 -16.19
CA ALA A 11 -9.60 6.78 -15.97
C ALA A 11 -10.99 6.90 -16.63
N SER A 12 -11.91 7.57 -15.94
CA SER A 12 -13.30 7.77 -16.35
C SER A 12 -13.73 9.21 -16.09
N LEU A 13 -14.79 9.65 -16.74
CA LEU A 13 -15.33 11.01 -16.59
C LEU A 13 -16.60 10.98 -15.71
N LEU A 14 -16.67 11.86 -14.73
CA LEU A 14 -17.85 12.14 -13.92
C LEU A 14 -18.44 13.48 -14.32
N ASN A 15 -19.77 13.56 -14.32
CA ASN A 15 -20.53 14.77 -14.60
C ASN A 15 -21.47 15.10 -13.42
N GLU A 16 -22.14 16.25 -13.50
CA GLU A 16 -23.01 16.83 -12.45
C GLU A 16 -24.22 15.97 -12.05
N HIS A 17 -24.42 14.80 -12.66
CA HIS A 17 -25.45 13.83 -12.27
C HIS A 17 -24.88 12.65 -11.47
N HIS A 18 -23.56 12.59 -11.28
CA HIS A 18 -22.93 11.50 -10.54
C HIS A 18 -23.22 11.62 -9.04
N GLN A 19 -23.77 10.56 -8.47
CA GLN A 19 -23.91 10.38 -7.03
C GLN A 19 -23.55 8.94 -6.66
N GLN A 20 -22.78 8.78 -5.59
CA GLN A 20 -22.30 7.48 -5.15
C GLN A 20 -22.17 7.41 -3.64
N ASP A 21 -22.67 6.33 -3.06
CA ASP A 21 -22.41 5.96 -1.68
C ASP A 21 -21.12 5.15 -1.59
N ILE A 22 -20.25 5.56 -0.66
CA ILE A 22 -18.92 5.02 -0.43
C ILE A 22 -18.95 4.26 0.89
N SER A 23 -19.10 2.94 0.80
CA SER A 23 -19.16 2.04 1.96
C SER A 23 -17.77 1.60 2.45
N GLU A 24 -16.85 1.37 1.52
CA GLU A 24 -15.46 0.97 1.77
C GLU A 24 -14.52 2.15 1.50
N PRO A 25 -13.33 2.21 2.15
CA PRO A 25 -12.35 3.23 1.84
C PRO A 25 -12.00 3.23 0.35
N LYS A 26 -11.84 4.42 -0.23
CA LYS A 26 -11.41 4.62 -1.62
C LYS A 26 -10.39 5.74 -1.72
N CYS A 27 -9.59 5.66 -2.77
CA CYS A 27 -8.68 6.71 -3.19
C CYS A 27 -8.92 7.01 -4.66
N TRP A 28 -9.35 8.21 -4.99
CA TRP A 28 -9.50 8.65 -6.38
C TRP A 28 -8.40 9.64 -6.73
N LEU A 29 -7.72 9.39 -7.83
CA LEU A 29 -6.86 10.35 -8.50
C LEU A 29 -7.74 11.19 -9.43
N LEU A 30 -7.73 12.51 -9.27
CA LEU A 30 -8.67 13.44 -9.87
C LEU A 30 -7.94 14.52 -10.68
N GLU A 31 -8.51 14.85 -11.83
CA GLU A 31 -8.16 16.02 -12.63
C GLU A 31 -9.43 16.78 -13.00
N ILE A 32 -9.41 18.10 -12.81
CA ILE A 32 -10.48 19.01 -13.24
C ILE A 32 -10.08 19.60 -14.59
N PRO A 33 -10.59 19.08 -15.73
CA PRO A 33 -10.15 19.51 -17.04
C PRO A 33 -10.54 20.96 -17.34
N ASP A 34 -11.81 21.31 -17.09
CA ASP A 34 -12.40 22.59 -17.46
C ASP A 34 -13.46 23.02 -16.45
N GLY A 35 -13.50 24.32 -16.16
CA GLY A 35 -14.45 24.93 -15.23
C GLY A 35 -14.21 24.53 -13.77
N ASP A 36 -14.80 25.29 -12.86
CA ASP A 36 -14.80 24.92 -11.45
C ASP A 36 -15.76 23.75 -11.22
N CYS A 37 -15.37 22.88 -10.30
CA CYS A 37 -16.12 21.69 -9.96
C CYS A 37 -16.58 21.74 -8.50
N ASP A 38 -17.85 21.44 -8.27
CA ASP A 38 -18.43 21.37 -6.93
C ASP A 38 -18.82 19.95 -6.56
N ILE A 39 -18.14 19.41 -5.55
CA ILE A 39 -18.39 18.10 -4.96
C ILE A 39 -19.06 18.30 -3.59
N HIS A 40 -20.24 17.72 -3.40
CA HIS A 40 -20.90 17.67 -2.11
C HIS A 40 -20.64 16.32 -1.46
N ILE A 41 -20.10 16.35 -0.24
CA ILE A 41 -19.76 15.17 0.56
C ILE A 41 -20.64 15.19 1.80
N ARG A 42 -21.29 14.07 2.12
CA ARG A 42 -22.11 13.93 3.34
C ARG A 42 -21.71 12.67 4.11
N TRP A 43 -21.54 12.79 5.42
CA TRP A 43 -21.26 11.66 6.31
C TRP A 43 -22.01 11.86 7.62
N ALA A 44 -22.62 10.81 8.15
CA ALA A 44 -23.48 10.89 9.34
C ALA A 44 -24.48 12.07 9.24
N ASN A 45 -24.38 13.07 10.12
CA ASN A 45 -25.20 14.29 10.14
C ASN A 45 -24.44 15.53 9.66
N GLU A 46 -23.25 15.36 9.09
CA GLU A 46 -22.37 16.42 8.63
C GLU A 46 -22.30 16.43 7.09
N SER A 47 -21.92 17.58 6.55
CA SER A 47 -21.68 17.74 5.12
C SER A 47 -20.61 18.78 4.87
N ALA A 48 -19.84 18.58 3.81
CA ALA A 48 -18.90 19.54 3.28
C ALA A 48 -19.17 19.78 1.78
N ARG A 49 -18.90 21.00 1.34
CA ARG A 49 -18.78 21.35 -0.06
C ARG A 49 -17.31 21.52 -0.38
N LEU A 50 -16.87 20.82 -1.41
CA LEU A 50 -15.53 20.89 -1.94
C LEU A 50 -15.59 21.53 -3.33
N THR A 51 -15.01 22.72 -3.46
CA THR A 51 -14.91 23.43 -4.74
C THR A 51 -13.48 23.31 -5.24
N LEU A 52 -13.30 22.67 -6.40
CA LEU A 52 -12.02 22.45 -7.05
C LEU A 52 -11.94 23.29 -8.32
N SER A 53 -10.91 24.12 -8.44
CA SER A 53 -10.75 25.01 -9.59
C SER A 53 -10.33 24.27 -10.85
N ALA A 54 -10.60 24.86 -12.01
CA ALA A 54 -10.09 24.37 -13.29
C ALA A 54 -8.57 24.15 -13.24
N GLY A 55 -8.11 23.01 -13.76
CA GLY A 55 -6.70 22.61 -13.73
C GLY A 55 -6.25 21.95 -12.42
N TRP A 56 -7.10 21.87 -11.39
CA TRP A 56 -6.75 21.19 -10.16
C TRP A 56 -6.49 19.70 -10.40
N ARG A 57 -5.42 19.19 -9.79
CA ARG A 57 -4.92 17.83 -9.94
C ARG A 57 -4.51 17.29 -8.58
N GLY A 58 -5.10 16.17 -8.18
CA GLY A 58 -4.85 15.65 -6.84
C GLY A 58 -5.51 14.33 -6.55
N MET A 59 -5.58 14.01 -5.26
CA MET A 59 -6.22 12.81 -4.74
C MET A 59 -7.38 13.20 -3.82
N LEU A 60 -8.45 12.42 -3.88
CA LEU A 60 -9.54 12.45 -2.92
C LEU A 60 -9.64 11.08 -2.26
N LEU A 61 -9.30 11.03 -0.98
CA LEU A 61 -9.44 9.83 -0.15
C LEU A 61 -10.71 9.94 0.67
N MET A 62 -11.45 8.86 0.77
CA MET A 62 -12.80 8.86 1.33
C MET A 62 -13.18 7.51 1.92
N GLN A 63 -13.99 7.52 2.96
CA GLN A 63 -14.59 6.34 3.57
C GLN A 63 -15.95 6.69 4.18
N ARG A 64 -16.90 5.75 4.12
CA ARG A 64 -18.20 5.82 4.83
C ARG A 64 -18.95 7.14 4.64
N LEU A 65 -19.09 7.58 3.40
CA LEU A 65 -19.73 8.84 3.03
C LEU A 65 -20.54 8.73 1.74
N SER A 66 -21.38 9.72 1.46
CA SER A 66 -22.08 9.90 0.19
C SER A 66 -21.46 11.07 -0.56
N LEU A 67 -21.12 10.86 -1.82
CA LEU A 67 -20.52 11.86 -2.71
C LEU A 67 -21.50 12.19 -3.83
N ALA A 68 -21.68 13.47 -4.13
CA ALA A 68 -22.47 13.94 -5.26
C ALA A 68 -21.76 15.08 -5.98
N LEU A 69 -21.57 14.95 -7.30
CA LEU A 69 -21.14 16.07 -8.13
C LEU A 69 -22.33 17.00 -8.37
N ARG A 70 -22.17 18.30 -8.15
CA ARG A 70 -23.24 19.29 -8.32
C ARG A 70 -22.98 20.26 -9.47
N ALA A 71 -21.72 20.45 -9.84
CA ALA A 71 -21.33 21.23 -10.99
C ALA A 71 -19.97 20.77 -11.53
N GLY A 72 -19.77 20.99 -12.83
CA GLY A 72 -18.51 20.72 -13.51
C GLY A 72 -18.31 19.27 -13.89
N THR A 73 -17.10 18.98 -14.37
CA THR A 73 -16.69 17.66 -14.86
C THR A 73 -15.40 17.25 -14.17
N VAL A 74 -15.28 15.98 -13.80
CA VAL A 74 -14.08 15.43 -13.15
C VAL A 74 -13.59 14.22 -13.93
N ARG A 75 -12.31 14.21 -14.31
CA ARG A 75 -11.65 12.99 -14.73
C ARG A 75 -11.12 12.30 -13.48
N TYR A 76 -11.54 11.06 -13.24
CA TYR A 76 -11.08 10.31 -12.07
C TYR A 76 -10.53 8.93 -12.44
N GLN A 77 -9.62 8.42 -11.60
CA GLN A 77 -9.13 7.06 -11.62
C GLN A 77 -9.14 6.52 -10.19
N GLU A 78 -9.80 5.38 -9.93
CA GLU A 78 -9.74 4.74 -8.61
C GLU A 78 -8.41 3.99 -8.46
N LEU A 79 -7.62 4.38 -7.45
CA LEU A 79 -6.35 3.76 -7.15
C LEU A 79 -6.54 2.57 -6.19
N PRO A 80 -5.81 1.46 -6.40
CA PRO A 80 -5.84 0.32 -5.50
C PRO A 80 -5.27 0.68 -4.13
N LEU A 81 -6.15 0.81 -3.13
CA LEU A 81 -5.76 1.18 -1.77
C LEU A 81 -4.74 0.24 -1.13
N PHE A 82 -4.76 -1.06 -1.45
CA PHE A 82 -3.79 -1.98 -0.87
C PHE A 82 -2.36 -1.70 -1.36
N ALA A 83 -2.17 -1.20 -2.58
CA ALA A 83 -0.84 -0.88 -3.11
C ALA A 83 -0.26 0.33 -2.36
N LEU A 84 -1.11 1.37 -2.19
CA LEU A 84 -0.80 2.54 -1.37
C LEU A 84 -0.50 2.14 0.08
N ALA A 85 -1.37 1.34 0.69
CA ALA A 85 -1.22 0.90 2.08
C ALA A 85 0.00 0.00 2.28
N LYS A 86 0.30 -0.91 1.35
CA LYS A 86 1.45 -1.82 1.43
C LYS A 86 2.76 -1.05 1.53
N LEU A 87 2.96 -0.10 0.62
CA LEU A 87 4.16 0.71 0.64
C LEU A 87 4.20 1.62 1.87
N GLN A 88 3.07 2.21 2.28
CA GLN A 88 2.99 3.01 3.50
C GLN A 88 3.39 2.21 4.75
N VAL A 89 2.98 0.95 4.85
CA VAL A 89 3.40 0.05 5.96
C VAL A 89 4.92 -0.13 5.95
N PHE A 90 5.54 -0.41 4.80
CA PHE A 90 7.00 -0.59 4.74
C PHE A 90 7.76 0.68 5.13
N ILE A 91 7.27 1.82 4.68
CA ILE A 91 7.79 3.13 5.05
C ILE A 91 7.70 3.35 6.57
N ASP A 92 6.53 3.10 7.16
CA ASP A 92 6.30 3.32 8.59
C ASP A 92 7.16 2.38 9.46
N GLU A 93 7.26 1.10 9.07
CA GLU A 93 8.09 0.11 9.77
C GLU A 93 9.58 0.44 9.66
N SER A 94 10.04 0.94 8.51
CA SER A 94 11.45 1.37 8.34
C SER A 94 11.84 2.53 9.25
N ARG A 95 10.85 3.31 9.71
CA ARG A 95 11.02 4.49 10.57
C ARG A 95 10.63 4.25 12.02
N GLY A 96 10.14 3.07 12.37
CA GLY A 96 9.63 2.76 13.70
C GLY A 96 8.44 3.63 14.12
N VAL A 97 7.61 4.08 13.15
CA VAL A 97 6.50 5.00 13.41
C VAL A 97 5.47 4.35 14.32
N GLN A 98 5.18 5.02 15.44
CA GLN A 98 4.01 4.73 16.25
C GLN A 98 2.80 5.38 15.60
N VAL A 99 1.80 4.57 15.29
CA VAL A 99 0.61 5.01 14.56
C VAL A 99 -0.43 5.44 15.58
N ASP A 100 -0.83 6.71 15.51
CA ASP A 100 -1.97 7.22 16.27
C ASP A 100 -3.27 7.07 15.46
N TYR A 101 -4.37 6.85 16.16
CA TYR A 101 -5.69 6.72 15.58
C TYR A 101 -6.31 8.11 15.38
N ALA A 102 -6.16 8.64 14.17
CA ALA A 102 -7.02 9.73 13.70
C ALA A 102 -8.32 9.16 13.12
N GLN A 103 -9.43 9.89 13.22
CA GLN A 103 -10.66 9.54 12.53
C GLN A 103 -11.02 10.64 11.53
N GLN A 104 -10.77 10.38 10.25
CA GLN A 104 -11.11 11.28 9.15
C GLN A 104 -11.95 10.50 8.13
N GLN A 105 -13.10 11.06 7.74
CA GLN A 105 -13.94 10.42 6.72
C GLN A 105 -13.42 10.67 5.31
N TRP A 106 -12.75 11.80 5.10
CA TRP A 106 -12.18 12.14 3.81
C TRP A 106 -11.04 13.14 3.95
N ILE A 107 -10.20 13.21 2.93
CA ILE A 107 -9.15 14.22 2.78
C ILE A 107 -8.88 14.45 1.30
N GLN A 108 -8.59 15.69 0.94
CA GLN A 108 -8.06 16.04 -0.38
C GLN A 108 -6.56 16.32 -0.29
N VAL A 109 -5.83 15.93 -1.33
CA VAL A 109 -4.39 16.15 -1.44
C VAL A 109 -4.10 16.67 -2.84
N GLU A 110 -3.79 17.96 -2.96
CA GLU A 110 -3.31 18.52 -4.23
C GLU A 110 -1.89 18.02 -4.50
N LEU A 111 -1.62 17.63 -5.75
CA LEU A 111 -0.37 17.02 -6.15
C LEU A 111 0.42 17.95 -7.08
N ASP A 112 1.66 18.23 -6.69
CA ASP A 112 2.61 18.95 -7.54
C ASP A 112 3.07 18.08 -8.72
N ASP A 113 3.28 16.78 -8.47
CA ASP A 113 3.63 15.76 -9.46
C ASP A 113 2.47 14.77 -9.64
N TYR A 114 1.66 14.99 -10.68
CA TYR A 114 0.48 14.19 -10.96
C TYR A 114 0.85 12.89 -11.70
N PRO A 115 0.64 11.71 -11.10
CA PRO A 115 1.13 10.46 -11.66
C PRO A 115 0.32 9.97 -12.86
N ASN A 116 1.00 9.25 -13.75
CA ASN A 116 0.37 8.38 -14.74
C ASN A 116 0.40 6.93 -14.22
N ILE A 117 -0.75 6.40 -13.81
CA ILE A 117 -0.84 5.06 -13.20
C ILE A 117 -1.48 4.08 -14.19
N GLY A 118 -0.67 3.16 -14.73
CA GLY A 118 -1.14 2.01 -15.50
C GLY A 118 -1.12 0.70 -14.71
N THR A 119 -0.21 0.59 -13.73
CA THR A 119 0.07 -0.61 -12.96
C THR A 119 0.24 -0.31 -11.47
N CYS A 120 0.22 -1.34 -10.62
CA CYS A 120 0.55 -1.18 -9.20
C CYS A 120 2.01 -0.75 -8.99
N ALA A 121 2.92 -1.12 -9.90
CA ALA A 121 4.31 -0.71 -9.82
C ALA A 121 4.47 0.82 -10.00
N ASP A 122 3.67 1.43 -10.86
CA ASP A 122 3.69 2.89 -11.06
C ASP A 122 3.32 3.64 -9.77
N ILE A 123 2.41 3.08 -8.96
CA ILE A 123 2.02 3.63 -7.65
C ILE A 123 3.20 3.56 -6.69
N GLU A 124 3.87 2.40 -6.62
CA GLU A 124 5.03 2.21 -5.75
C GLU A 124 6.16 3.17 -6.12
N GLN A 125 6.46 3.31 -7.42
CA GLN A 125 7.48 4.23 -7.92
C GLN A 125 7.14 5.68 -7.61
N TRP A 126 5.90 6.11 -7.87
CA TRP A 126 5.47 7.47 -7.61
C TRP A 126 5.53 7.84 -6.13
N MET A 127 5.02 6.96 -5.25
CA MET A 127 5.07 7.18 -3.80
C MET A 127 6.52 7.27 -3.30
N LEU A 128 7.41 6.37 -3.75
CA LEU A 128 8.82 6.39 -3.37
C LEU A 128 9.51 7.68 -3.84
N GLY A 129 9.23 8.13 -5.07
CA GLY A 129 9.78 9.37 -5.63
C GLY A 129 9.32 10.62 -4.89
N ASN A 130 8.06 10.65 -4.44
CA ASN A 130 7.46 11.80 -3.77
C ASN A 130 7.68 11.83 -2.25
N TYR A 131 8.20 10.75 -1.66
CA TYR A 131 8.32 10.63 -0.21
C TYR A 131 9.23 11.67 0.45
N GLN A 132 10.23 12.17 -0.28
CA GLN A 132 11.16 13.20 0.20
C GLN A 132 10.76 14.61 -0.22
N SER A 133 10.18 14.78 -1.43
CA SER A 133 9.87 16.08 -2.02
C SER A 133 8.52 16.64 -1.57
N ALA A 134 7.53 15.79 -1.29
CA ALA A 134 6.14 16.18 -1.03
C ALA A 134 5.67 15.74 0.37
N LEU A 135 6.46 16.07 1.41
CA LEU A 135 6.25 15.53 2.76
C LEU A 135 4.85 15.83 3.31
N THR A 136 4.29 17.01 3.05
CA THR A 136 2.94 17.40 3.52
C THR A 136 1.86 16.54 2.86
N GLN A 137 1.92 16.38 1.54
CA GLN A 137 0.99 15.57 0.76
C GLN A 137 1.07 14.09 1.17
N MET A 138 2.29 13.58 1.31
CA MET A 138 2.54 12.20 1.70
C MET A 138 2.12 11.93 3.15
N ASN A 139 2.27 12.91 4.05
CA ASN A 139 1.75 12.80 5.41
C ASN A 139 0.22 12.74 5.45
N ALA A 140 -0.48 13.57 4.65
CA ALA A 140 -1.93 13.54 4.53
C ALA A 140 -2.43 12.17 4.03
N LEU A 141 -1.79 11.64 2.99
CA LEU A 141 -2.04 10.29 2.48
C LEU A 141 -1.79 9.23 3.57
N ALA A 142 -0.65 9.29 4.26
CA ALA A 142 -0.29 8.33 5.30
C ALA A 142 -1.29 8.32 6.46
N VAL A 143 -1.72 9.50 6.92
CA VAL A 143 -2.72 9.64 8.00
C VAL A 143 -4.02 8.95 7.62
N PHE A 144 -4.49 9.09 6.38
CA PHE A 144 -5.70 8.40 5.94
C PHE A 144 -5.48 6.88 5.83
N LEU A 145 -4.40 6.44 5.18
CA LEU A 145 -4.12 5.02 4.96
C LEU A 145 -4.03 4.23 6.29
N ARG A 146 -3.41 4.81 7.32
CA ARG A 146 -3.28 4.24 8.67
C ARG A 146 -4.62 3.97 9.36
N GLN A 147 -5.72 4.52 8.87
CA GLN A 147 -7.06 4.30 9.41
C GLN A 147 -7.77 3.10 8.76
N THR A 148 -7.22 2.59 7.65
CA THR A 148 -7.87 1.54 6.86
C THR A 148 -7.55 0.14 7.39
N GLU A 149 -8.51 -0.78 7.31
CA GLU A 149 -8.28 -2.19 7.65
C GLU A 149 -7.16 -2.80 6.78
N CYS A 150 -7.04 -2.37 5.53
CA CYS A 150 -6.00 -2.87 4.63
C CYS A 150 -4.59 -2.57 5.16
N TYR A 151 -4.35 -1.37 5.70
CA TYR A 151 -3.07 -1.02 6.32
C TYR A 151 -2.75 -1.95 7.50
N TRP A 152 -3.70 -2.12 8.44
CA TRP A 152 -3.49 -2.94 9.63
C TRP A 152 -3.31 -4.42 9.32
N LEU A 153 -4.03 -4.93 8.32
CA LEU A 153 -3.84 -6.28 7.83
C LEU A 153 -2.43 -6.48 7.28
N ILE A 154 -1.94 -5.56 6.43
CA ILE A 154 -0.61 -5.67 5.84
C ILE A 154 0.46 -5.55 6.94
N ARG A 155 0.30 -4.62 7.87
CA ARG A 155 1.20 -4.45 9.02
C ARG A 155 1.27 -5.70 9.90
N PHE A 156 0.10 -6.28 10.21
CA PHE A 156 0.01 -7.55 10.93
C PHE A 156 0.75 -8.68 10.18
N LEU A 157 0.45 -8.86 8.89
CA LEU A 157 1.07 -9.88 8.06
C LEU A 157 2.59 -9.70 7.94
N LEU A 158 3.05 -8.47 7.84
CA LEU A 158 4.48 -8.14 7.79
C LEU A 158 5.19 -8.56 9.07
N ASN A 159 4.59 -8.26 10.22
CA ASN A 159 5.11 -8.67 11.52
C ASN A 159 5.06 -10.19 11.74
N GLU A 160 4.07 -10.87 11.17
CA GLU A 160 3.91 -12.32 11.25
C GLU A 160 4.73 -13.11 10.22
N SER A 161 5.32 -12.45 9.23
CA SER A 161 6.09 -13.10 8.16
C SER A 161 7.26 -13.95 8.69
N VAL A 162 7.83 -13.58 9.84
CA VAL A 162 8.96 -14.27 10.48
C VAL A 162 8.54 -15.55 11.20
N ASN A 163 7.31 -15.61 11.72
CA ASN A 163 6.83 -16.71 12.56
C ASN A 163 6.40 -17.96 11.77
N ASN A 164 6.46 -17.93 10.44
CA ASN A 164 6.07 -19.03 9.53
C ASN A 164 4.68 -19.64 9.84
N GLY A 165 3.76 -18.82 10.36
CA GLY A 165 2.42 -19.25 10.76
C GLY A 165 1.55 -19.67 9.58
N LYS A 166 0.72 -20.69 9.76
CA LYS A 166 -0.31 -21.06 8.78
C LYS A 166 -1.41 -19.98 8.75
N LEU A 167 -1.97 -19.70 7.57
CA LEU A 167 -3.00 -18.66 7.39
C LEU A 167 -4.23 -18.80 8.30
N ASN A 168 -4.62 -20.02 8.69
CA ASN A 168 -5.70 -20.24 9.64
C ASN A 168 -5.36 -19.77 11.06
N VAL A 169 -4.12 -19.98 11.50
CA VAL A 169 -3.61 -19.49 12.80
C VAL A 169 -3.51 -17.96 12.77
N LEU A 170 -3.00 -17.40 11.67
CA LEU A 170 -2.93 -15.95 11.48
C LEU A 170 -4.31 -15.30 11.48
N GLY A 171 -5.29 -15.90 10.78
CA GLY A 171 -6.66 -15.41 10.78
C GLY A 171 -7.30 -15.42 12.17
N ALA A 172 -7.13 -16.51 12.93
CA ALA A 172 -7.61 -16.59 14.31
C ALA A 172 -6.98 -15.52 15.20
N ARG A 173 -5.67 -15.27 15.07
CA ARG A 173 -4.97 -14.21 15.82
C ARG A 173 -5.37 -12.81 15.40
N TYR A 174 -5.70 -12.60 14.14
CA TYR A 174 -6.26 -11.35 13.63
C TYR A 174 -7.74 -11.15 14.03
N GLY A 175 -8.38 -12.17 14.63
CA GLY A 175 -9.77 -12.09 15.09
C GLY A 175 -10.82 -12.42 14.03
N LEU A 176 -10.43 -13.06 12.92
CA LEU A 176 -11.33 -13.38 11.80
C LEU A 176 -11.45 -14.88 11.53
N SER A 177 -12.58 -15.27 10.93
CA SER A 177 -12.71 -16.62 10.38
C SER A 177 -11.71 -16.85 9.24
N TYR A 178 -11.28 -18.10 9.04
CA TYR A 178 -10.31 -18.44 8.00
C TYR A 178 -10.74 -17.98 6.59
N SER A 179 -12.02 -18.17 6.25
CA SER A 179 -12.56 -17.76 4.95
C SER A 179 -12.52 -16.24 4.77
N HIS A 180 -12.88 -15.48 5.81
CA HIS A 180 -12.86 -14.02 5.76
C HIS A 180 -11.42 -13.49 5.65
N PHE A 181 -10.53 -13.96 6.52
CA PHE A 181 -9.12 -13.59 6.50
C PHE A 181 -8.45 -13.89 5.15
N ARG A 182 -8.71 -15.09 4.59
CA ARG A 182 -8.16 -15.47 3.27
C ARG A 182 -8.64 -14.53 2.16
N ARG A 183 -9.89 -14.06 2.21
CA ARG A 183 -10.43 -13.09 1.24
C ARG A 183 -9.71 -11.75 1.38
N LEU A 184 -9.56 -11.24 2.59
CA LEU A 184 -8.83 -10.00 2.85
C LEU A 184 -7.39 -10.08 2.36
N CYS A 185 -6.67 -11.16 2.69
CA CYS A 185 -5.30 -11.37 2.22
C CYS A 185 -5.22 -11.45 0.69
N ARG A 186 -6.21 -12.07 0.03
CA ARG A 186 -6.24 -12.13 -1.44
C ARG A 186 -6.45 -10.75 -2.06
N ASN A 187 -7.29 -9.93 -1.46
CA ASN A 187 -7.54 -8.57 -1.94
C ASN A 187 -6.32 -7.68 -1.74
N ALA A 188 -5.64 -7.80 -0.59
CA ALA A 188 -4.50 -6.96 -0.24
C ALA A 188 -3.17 -7.39 -0.89
N LEU A 189 -2.96 -8.70 -1.07
CA LEU A 189 -1.68 -9.29 -1.50
C LEU A 189 -1.78 -10.07 -2.82
N GLY A 190 -2.94 -10.06 -3.47
CA GLY A 190 -3.19 -10.84 -4.67
C GLY A 190 -3.25 -12.35 -4.41
N ASN A 191 -2.92 -13.14 -5.43
CA ASN A 191 -3.29 -14.56 -5.45
C ASN A 191 -2.43 -15.49 -4.58
N SER A 192 -1.33 -15.02 -3.98
CA SER A 192 -0.48 -15.85 -3.13
C SER A 192 0.09 -15.10 -1.92
N ALA A 193 -0.76 -14.89 -0.91
CA ALA A 193 -0.34 -14.38 0.40
C ALA A 193 0.84 -15.17 0.99
N LYS A 194 0.91 -16.50 0.76
CA LYS A 194 2.03 -17.33 1.20
C LYS A 194 3.35 -16.93 0.52
N ASN A 195 3.33 -16.63 -0.77
CA ASN A 195 4.54 -16.22 -1.49
C ASN A 195 4.98 -14.81 -1.07
N GLU A 196 4.04 -13.90 -0.84
CA GLU A 196 4.34 -12.56 -0.31
C GLU A 196 4.98 -12.64 1.08
N LEU A 197 4.39 -13.40 2.01
CA LEU A 197 4.96 -13.62 3.34
C LEU A 197 6.35 -14.28 3.27
N ARG A 198 6.55 -15.25 2.38
CA ARG A 198 7.87 -15.84 2.11
C ARG A 198 8.85 -14.78 1.62
N GLY A 199 8.45 -13.93 0.67
CA GLY A 199 9.27 -12.83 0.15
C GLY A 199 9.69 -11.85 1.24
N TRP A 200 8.75 -11.41 2.09
CA TRP A 200 9.04 -10.52 3.22
C TRP A 200 9.96 -11.15 4.25
N ARG A 201 9.78 -12.44 4.55
CA ARG A 201 10.70 -13.19 5.42
C ARG A 201 12.12 -13.22 4.85
N ILE A 202 12.27 -13.46 3.56
CA ILE A 202 13.58 -13.47 2.91
C ILE A 202 14.18 -12.06 2.93
N ALA A 203 13.40 -11.02 2.64
CA ALA A 203 13.87 -9.64 2.67
C ALA A 203 14.40 -9.24 4.06
N ARG A 204 13.67 -9.58 5.14
CA ARG A 204 14.13 -9.36 6.53
C ARG A 204 15.40 -10.15 6.85
N ALA A 205 15.47 -11.43 6.47
CA ALA A 205 16.67 -12.24 6.64
C ALA A 205 17.90 -11.64 5.93
N LEU A 206 17.71 -11.11 4.72
CA LEU A 206 18.79 -10.43 3.98
C LEU A 206 19.19 -9.11 4.62
N LEU A 207 18.24 -8.34 5.16
CA LEU A 207 18.52 -7.10 5.88
C LEU A 207 19.36 -7.37 7.14
N ASP A 208 18.95 -8.33 7.98
CA ASP A 208 19.72 -8.72 9.18
C ASP A 208 21.11 -9.23 8.83
N MET A 209 21.25 -9.97 7.72
CA MET A 209 22.56 -10.44 7.24
C MET A 209 23.50 -9.27 6.89
N VAL A 210 22.96 -8.18 6.33
CA VAL A 210 23.72 -6.99 5.96
C VAL A 210 24.03 -6.13 7.19
N GLU A 211 23.04 -5.91 8.06
CA GLU A 211 23.15 -5.02 9.22
C GLU A 211 23.96 -5.66 10.37
N GLU A 212 23.71 -6.93 10.69
CA GLU A 212 24.24 -7.58 11.89
C GLU A 212 25.54 -8.37 11.64
N ARG A 213 26.06 -8.43 10.40
CA ARG A 213 27.22 -9.24 9.96
C ARG A 213 27.16 -10.71 10.40
N GLN A 214 25.96 -11.23 10.64
CA GLN A 214 25.74 -12.60 11.09
C GLN A 214 26.06 -13.62 10.00
N SER A 215 26.42 -14.83 10.42
CA SER A 215 26.61 -15.92 9.47
C SER A 215 25.26 -16.31 8.85
N LEU A 216 25.30 -16.76 7.59
CA LEU A 216 24.10 -17.21 6.87
C LEU A 216 23.34 -18.34 7.62
N THR A 217 24.06 -19.11 8.44
CA THR A 217 23.50 -20.19 9.24
C THR A 217 22.70 -19.66 10.44
N GLU A 218 23.21 -18.65 11.16
CA GLU A 218 22.49 -18.01 12.28
C GLU A 218 21.22 -17.32 11.78
N VAL A 219 21.32 -16.56 10.70
CA VAL A 219 20.18 -15.90 10.05
C VAL A 219 19.13 -16.94 9.63
N ALA A 220 19.56 -18.05 9.00
CA ALA A 220 18.63 -19.12 8.62
C ALA A 220 17.84 -19.65 9.83
N MET A 221 18.53 -19.98 10.93
CA MET A 221 17.87 -20.50 12.13
C MET A 221 16.90 -19.48 12.74
N ARG A 222 17.30 -18.20 12.85
CA ARG A 222 16.46 -17.12 13.39
C ARG A 222 15.14 -16.96 12.62
N TYR A 223 15.18 -17.11 11.30
CA TYR A 223 14.02 -16.97 10.42
C TYR A 223 13.27 -18.30 10.16
N GLY A 224 13.55 -19.34 10.94
CA GLY A 224 12.82 -20.61 10.90
C GLY A 224 13.18 -21.50 9.70
N TYR A 225 14.34 -21.30 9.08
CA TYR A 225 14.87 -22.18 8.05
C TYR A 225 15.61 -23.37 8.67
N ALA A 226 15.40 -24.55 8.08
CA ALA A 226 16.08 -25.78 8.50
C ALA A 226 17.61 -25.77 8.29
N SER A 227 18.11 -24.93 7.37
CA SER A 227 19.54 -24.77 7.09
C SER A 227 19.83 -23.50 6.27
N SER A 228 21.10 -23.08 6.23
CA SER A 228 21.58 -22.02 5.33
C SER A 228 21.36 -22.33 3.84
N SER A 229 21.40 -23.61 3.46
CA SER A 229 21.06 -24.06 2.10
C SER A 229 19.58 -23.88 1.77
N HIS A 230 18.68 -24.13 2.73
CA HIS A 230 17.24 -23.86 2.54
C HIS A 230 17.00 -22.36 2.32
N LEU A 231 17.57 -21.49 3.16
CA LEU A 231 17.50 -20.03 2.96
C LEU A 231 18.09 -19.62 1.59
N SER A 232 19.23 -20.17 1.20
CA SER A 232 19.87 -19.85 -0.09
C SER A 232 19.02 -20.22 -1.30
N ASN A 233 18.37 -21.38 -1.25
CA ASN A 233 17.46 -21.81 -2.30
C ASN A 233 16.23 -20.90 -2.35
N ASP A 234 15.66 -20.55 -1.20
CA ASP A 234 14.55 -19.62 -1.09
C ASP A 234 14.87 -18.24 -1.70
N VAL A 235 16.07 -17.72 -1.41
CA VAL A 235 16.55 -16.44 -1.96
C VAL A 235 16.71 -16.51 -3.47
N ARG A 236 17.29 -17.58 -3.99
CA ARG A 236 17.43 -17.78 -5.45
C ARG A 236 16.08 -17.92 -6.14
N ASP A 237 15.13 -18.64 -5.53
CA ASP A 237 13.78 -18.79 -6.06
C ASP A 237 13.03 -17.46 -6.12
N ALA A 238 13.23 -16.60 -5.11
CA ALA A 238 12.52 -15.33 -4.99
C ALA A 238 13.14 -14.20 -5.82
N PHE A 239 14.47 -14.11 -5.85
CA PHE A 239 15.20 -12.96 -6.42
C PHE A 239 16.07 -13.31 -7.64
N GLY A 240 16.19 -14.59 -8.00
CA GLY A 240 17.04 -15.03 -9.12
C GLY A 240 18.54 -14.96 -8.85
N VAL A 241 18.96 -14.50 -7.67
CA VAL A 241 20.37 -14.33 -7.26
C VAL A 241 20.63 -15.02 -5.92
N SER A 242 21.89 -15.34 -5.63
CA SER A 242 22.25 -15.93 -4.33
C SER A 242 22.33 -14.86 -3.23
N PRO A 243 22.20 -15.24 -1.94
CA PRO A 243 22.36 -14.30 -0.82
C PRO A 243 23.69 -13.52 -0.90
N ARG A 244 24.77 -14.20 -1.29
CA ARG A 244 26.10 -13.60 -1.45
C ARG A 244 26.17 -12.64 -2.65
N GLY A 245 25.45 -12.95 -3.73
CA GLY A 245 25.31 -12.04 -4.87
C GLY A 245 24.64 -10.73 -4.46
N ILE A 246 23.55 -10.81 -3.70
CA ILE A 246 22.86 -9.64 -3.14
C ILE A 246 23.80 -8.83 -2.24
N TRP A 247 24.50 -9.50 -1.32
CA TRP A 247 25.46 -8.85 -0.41
C TRP A 247 26.55 -8.07 -1.17
N ASN A 248 27.12 -8.67 -2.22
CA ASN A 248 28.11 -8.01 -3.07
C ASN A 248 27.53 -6.79 -3.79
N MET A 249 26.28 -6.84 -4.24
CA MET A 249 25.61 -5.72 -4.92
C MET A 249 25.34 -4.55 -3.97
N ILE A 250 24.93 -4.86 -2.73
CA ILE A 250 24.66 -3.84 -1.69
C ILE A 250 25.97 -3.15 -1.29
N ASN A 251 27.03 -3.90 -1.01
CA ASN A 251 28.29 -3.31 -0.58
C ASN A 251 29.03 -2.56 -1.70
N LYS A 252 28.96 -3.03 -2.95
CA LYS A 252 29.52 -2.27 -4.08
C LYS A 252 28.86 -0.90 -4.28
N LYS A 253 27.58 -0.76 -3.94
CA LYS A 253 26.89 0.54 -3.99
C LYS A 253 27.23 1.46 -2.82
N ALA A 254 27.72 0.94 -1.71
CA ALA A 254 28.14 1.75 -0.56
C ALA A 254 29.57 2.31 -0.69
N GLU A 255 30.37 1.77 -1.62
CA GLU A 255 31.74 2.20 -1.93
C GLU A 255 31.81 3.21 -3.10
N GLN A 256 30.67 3.59 -3.69
CA GLN A 256 30.53 4.57 -4.78
C GLN A 256 29.78 5.81 -4.28
#